data_AF-A0A7C7DNI5-F1
#
_entry.id   AF-A0A7C7DNI5-F1
#
_cell.length_a   1.000
_cell.length_b   1.000
_cell.length_c   1.000
_cell.angle_alpha   90.00
_cell.angle_beta   90.00
_cell.angle_gamma   90.00
#
_symmetry.space_group_name_H-M   'P 1'
#
loop_
_entity.id
_entity.type
_entity.pdbx_description
1 polymer ?
#
loop_
_entity_poly.entity_id
_entity_poly.type
_entity_poly.pdbx_seq_one_letter_code
_entity_poly.pdbx_strand_id
1 'polypeptide(L)'
;MIDLRSDTVTRPTPEMRRAMAEAEVGDDVYGEDPSVRQLEEIAAETMGKEAALFVASGTMGNQVALMAHTRRQDEVLLEAESHIFFYEAGGMAVLSGLMPFPIRTEDGILRPTDLERALRPSDIHFPKPSLVCLENTHNRHGGRVAGVEEIKKTCDFAHAHGLKVHLDGARIFNAAVALGVNVKSLVKDVDSVMFCLSKGLCAPVGSMLAGTRDFIEEARRCRKLLGGGMRQAGVLAAAGIVALKTMVDRLAED
;
A
#
# COMPACT_ATOMS: atom_id res chain seq x y z
N MET A 1 -2.51 23.90 20.01
CA MET A 1 -3.53 22.84 20.15
C MET A 1 -2.82 21.53 19.92
N ILE A 2 -2.94 20.57 20.84
CA ILE A 2 -2.40 19.21 20.69
C ILE A 2 -3.49 18.39 19.98
N ASP A 3 -3.17 17.73 18.87
CA ASP A 3 -4.13 16.98 18.05
C ASP A 3 -3.73 15.50 17.98
N LEU A 4 -4.45 14.65 18.73
CA LEU A 4 -4.20 13.20 18.83
C LEU A 4 -5.25 12.37 18.09
N ARG A 5 -5.98 12.97 17.14
CA ARG A 5 -7.04 12.26 16.40
C ARG A 5 -6.48 11.22 15.44
N SER A 6 -5.39 11.56 14.74
CA SER A 6 -4.72 10.71 13.76
C SER A 6 -3.43 11.38 13.28
N ASP A 7 -2.44 10.56 12.91
CA ASP A 7 -1.25 10.96 12.17
C ASP A 7 -1.52 11.55 10.76
N THR A 8 -2.77 11.52 10.27
CA THR A 8 -3.16 12.22 9.04
C THR A 8 -3.21 13.74 9.19
N VAL A 9 -3.20 14.28 10.42
CA VAL A 9 -3.27 15.74 10.67
C VAL A 9 -1.92 16.46 10.53
N THR A 10 -0.85 15.71 10.22
CA THR A 10 0.48 16.26 9.96
C THR A 10 0.45 17.35 8.89
N ARG A 11 1.37 18.30 8.99
CA ARG A 11 1.49 19.40 8.04
C ARG A 11 2.88 19.38 7.38
N PRO A 12 3.00 19.82 6.12
CA PRO A 12 4.30 19.89 5.46
C PRO A 12 5.29 20.73 6.25
N THR A 13 6.50 20.19 6.41
CA THR A 13 7.64 20.88 7.03
C THR A 13 8.08 22.09 6.19
N PRO A 14 8.90 23.01 6.74
CA PRO A 14 9.46 24.10 5.93
C PRO A 14 10.27 23.61 4.72
N GLU A 15 10.98 22.50 4.86
CA GLU A 15 11.73 21.86 3.77
C GLU A 15 10.79 21.35 2.68
N MET A 16 9.74 20.61 3.05
CA MET A 16 8.71 20.18 2.09
C MET A 16 8.08 21.36 1.37
N ARG A 17 7.74 22.44 2.09
CA ARG A 17 7.13 23.63 1.47
C ARG A 17 8.03 24.28 0.42
N ARG A 18 9.33 24.36 0.67
CA ARG A 18 10.31 24.86 -0.31
C ARG A 18 10.45 23.90 -1.48
N ALA A 19 10.61 22.61 -1.22
CA ALA A 19 10.72 21.59 -2.26
C ALA A 19 9.51 21.59 -3.21
N MET A 20 8.29 21.74 -2.67
CA MET A 20 7.08 21.86 -3.50
C MET A 20 7.05 23.15 -4.33
N ALA A 21 7.50 24.28 -3.77
CA ALA A 21 7.51 25.57 -4.46
C ALA A 21 8.54 25.63 -5.61
N GLU A 22 9.63 24.86 -5.49
CA GLU A 22 10.76 24.85 -6.42
C GLU A 22 10.75 23.61 -7.34
N ALA A 23 9.73 22.75 -7.24
CA ALA A 23 9.67 21.48 -7.97
C ALA A 23 9.67 21.67 -9.49
N GLU A 24 10.53 20.91 -10.18
CA GLU A 24 10.42 20.72 -11.62
C GLU A 24 9.24 19.80 -11.93
N VAL A 25 8.38 20.21 -12.86
CA VAL A 25 7.12 19.51 -13.16
C VAL A 25 6.94 19.31 -14.66
N GLY A 26 6.11 18.33 -15.01
CA GLY A 26 5.75 17.98 -16.37
C GLY A 26 4.36 17.35 -16.40
N ASP A 27 3.92 16.80 -17.52
CA ASP A 27 2.65 16.06 -17.56
C ASP A 27 2.89 14.58 -17.22
N ASP A 28 2.49 14.15 -16.03
CA ASP A 28 2.65 12.75 -15.57
C ASP A 28 1.91 11.74 -16.46
N VAL A 29 0.84 12.15 -17.16
CA VAL A 29 0.16 11.22 -18.09
C VAL A 29 1.04 10.88 -19.30
N TYR A 30 1.91 11.80 -19.72
CA TYR A 30 2.93 11.54 -20.74
C TYR A 30 4.21 10.94 -20.15
N GLY A 31 4.30 10.80 -18.82
CA GLY A 31 5.52 10.32 -18.13
C GLY A 31 6.64 11.37 -18.10
N GLU A 32 6.29 12.65 -18.22
CA GLU A 32 7.24 13.75 -18.39
C GLU A 32 7.45 14.57 -17.11
N ASP A 33 6.79 14.23 -15.99
CA ASP A 33 7.01 14.91 -14.70
C ASP A 33 8.28 14.35 -14.00
N PRO A 34 9.38 15.12 -13.93
CA PRO A 34 10.66 14.61 -13.42
C PRO A 34 10.61 14.35 -11.91
N SER A 35 9.87 15.15 -11.15
CA SER A 35 9.72 14.97 -9.70
C SER A 35 8.90 13.73 -9.37
N VAL A 36 7.83 13.45 -10.14
CA VAL A 36 7.07 12.20 -9.97
C VAL A 36 7.94 10.99 -10.28
N ARG A 37 8.67 11.01 -11.39
CA ARG A 37 9.58 9.91 -11.76
C ARG A 37 10.64 9.66 -10.68
N GLN A 38 11.27 10.71 -10.18
CA GLN A 38 12.25 10.60 -9.10
C GLN A 38 11.63 9.99 -7.84
N LEU A 39 10.41 10.39 -7.45
CA LEU A 39 9.71 9.80 -6.32
C LEU A 39 9.43 8.31 -6.55
N GLU A 40 8.94 7.93 -7.73
CA GLU A 40 8.67 6.53 -8.08
C GLU A 40 9.95 5.68 -8.06
N GLU A 41 11.07 6.19 -8.58
CA GLU A 41 12.38 5.54 -8.54
C GLU A 41 12.85 5.32 -7.09
N ILE A 42 12.81 6.36 -6.25
CA ILE A 42 13.18 6.27 -4.83
C ILE A 42 12.27 5.29 -4.08
N ALA A 43 10.97 5.30 -4.34
CA ALA A 43 10.02 4.41 -3.69
C ALA A 43 10.25 2.93 -4.05
N ALA A 44 10.50 2.65 -5.34
CA ALA A 44 10.85 1.31 -5.81
C ALA A 44 12.14 0.82 -5.16
N GLU A 45 13.19 1.65 -5.14
CA GLU A 45 14.46 1.33 -4.49
C GLU A 45 14.27 1.08 -2.98
N THR A 46 13.54 1.97 -2.30
CA THR A 46 13.28 1.89 -0.86
C THR A 46 12.56 0.60 -0.48
N MET A 47 11.59 0.17 -1.29
CA MET A 47 10.85 -1.07 -1.07
C MET A 47 11.56 -2.32 -1.63
N GLY A 48 12.66 -2.15 -2.38
CA GLY A 48 13.32 -3.28 -3.05
C GLY A 48 12.44 -3.94 -4.12
N LYS A 49 11.64 -3.13 -4.83
CA LYS A 49 10.74 -3.55 -5.90
C LYS A 49 11.20 -2.99 -7.25
N GLU A 50 10.68 -3.55 -8.34
CA GLU A 50 11.15 -3.21 -9.70
C GLU A 50 10.64 -1.84 -10.18
N ALA A 51 9.44 -1.45 -9.73
CA ALA A 51 8.80 -0.21 -10.09
C ALA A 51 7.85 0.27 -8.97
N ALA A 52 7.49 1.54 -9.02
CA ALA A 52 6.47 2.12 -8.18
C ALA A 52 5.57 3.11 -8.95
N LEU A 53 4.45 3.48 -8.32
CA LEU A 53 3.42 4.35 -8.87
C LEU A 53 2.95 5.33 -7.80
N PHE A 54 2.99 6.62 -8.10
CA PHE A 54 2.38 7.64 -7.24
C PHE A 54 0.86 7.68 -7.42
N VAL A 55 0.12 7.70 -6.30
CA VAL A 55 -1.35 7.75 -6.26
C VAL A 55 -1.83 8.83 -5.29
N ALA A 56 -3.04 9.35 -5.52
CA ALA A 56 -3.59 10.47 -4.76
C ALA A 56 -3.89 10.12 -3.29
N SER A 57 -4.14 8.85 -2.97
CA SER A 57 -4.45 8.39 -1.61
C SER A 57 -4.12 6.91 -1.42
N GLY A 58 -4.03 6.47 -0.15
CA GLY A 58 -3.83 5.07 0.19
C GLY A 58 -4.98 4.19 -0.31
N THR A 59 -6.21 4.65 -0.18
CA THR A 59 -7.39 3.99 -0.76
C THR A 59 -7.24 3.79 -2.27
N MET A 60 -6.82 4.82 -3.03
CA MET A 60 -6.58 4.62 -4.46
C MET A 60 -5.48 3.59 -4.69
N GLY A 61 -4.40 3.61 -3.91
CA GLY A 61 -3.30 2.64 -4.00
C GLY A 61 -3.77 1.20 -3.80
N ASN A 62 -4.56 0.95 -2.77
CA ASN A 62 -5.16 -0.37 -2.52
C ASN A 62 -6.13 -0.75 -3.65
N GLN A 63 -7.03 0.14 -4.05
CA GLN A 63 -8.01 -0.17 -5.09
C GLN A 63 -7.37 -0.47 -6.46
N VAL A 64 -6.35 0.29 -6.88
CA VAL A 64 -5.64 -0.01 -8.13
C VAL A 64 -4.82 -1.30 -8.02
N ALA A 65 -4.28 -1.63 -6.85
CA ALA A 65 -3.60 -2.90 -6.61
C ALA A 65 -4.57 -4.09 -6.71
N LEU A 66 -5.75 -3.97 -6.10
CA LEU A 66 -6.81 -4.97 -6.21
C LEU A 66 -7.21 -5.17 -7.68
N MET A 67 -7.45 -4.09 -8.42
CA MET A 67 -7.80 -4.15 -9.85
C MET A 67 -6.72 -4.82 -10.70
N ALA A 68 -5.44 -4.53 -10.43
CA ALA A 68 -4.33 -5.06 -11.22
C ALA A 68 -4.00 -6.53 -10.92
N HIS A 69 -4.27 -7.01 -9.70
CA HIS A 69 -4.03 -8.40 -9.31
C HIS A 69 -5.14 -9.38 -9.68
N THR A 70 -6.37 -8.88 -9.83
CA THR A 70 -7.57 -9.75 -9.81
C THR A 70 -8.42 -9.58 -11.06
N ARG A 71 -9.43 -10.46 -11.18
CA ARG A 71 -10.49 -10.36 -12.18
C ARG A 71 -11.85 -10.31 -11.48
N ARG A 72 -12.87 -9.78 -12.18
CA ARG A 72 -14.26 -9.84 -11.70
C ARG A 72 -14.60 -11.29 -11.31
N GLN A 73 -15.34 -11.45 -10.20
CA GLN A 73 -15.71 -12.73 -9.57
C GLN A 73 -14.61 -13.41 -8.74
N ASP A 74 -13.39 -12.88 -8.73
CA ASP A 74 -12.36 -13.38 -7.82
C ASP A 74 -12.73 -13.06 -6.35
N GLU A 75 -12.21 -13.89 -5.45
CA GLU A 75 -12.31 -13.73 -4.01
C GLU A 75 -10.98 -13.21 -3.45
N VAL A 76 -11.07 -12.21 -2.57
CA VAL A 76 -9.93 -11.63 -1.85
C VAL A 76 -10.01 -12.06 -0.39
N LEU A 77 -8.97 -12.68 0.12
CA LEU A 77 -8.84 -13.06 1.54
C LEU A 77 -8.17 -11.92 2.30
N LEU A 78 -8.77 -11.43 3.38
CA LEU A 78 -8.21 -10.34 4.17
C LEU A 78 -8.71 -10.35 5.61
N GLU A 79 -8.03 -9.64 6.50
CA GLU A 79 -8.43 -9.54 7.90
C GLU A 79 -9.73 -8.73 8.02
N ALA A 80 -10.65 -9.18 8.88
CA ALA A 80 -12.01 -8.65 8.98
C ALA A 80 -12.12 -7.20 9.49
N GLU A 81 -11.06 -6.67 10.09
CA GLU A 81 -10.92 -5.31 10.58
C GLU A 81 -9.83 -4.53 9.80
N SER A 82 -9.35 -5.06 8.68
CA SER A 82 -8.41 -4.34 7.82
C SER A 82 -9.08 -3.14 7.14
N HIS A 83 -8.26 -2.13 6.81
CA HIS A 83 -8.67 -0.88 6.20
C HIS A 83 -9.39 -1.09 4.87
N ILE A 84 -8.85 -1.98 4.03
CA ILE A 84 -9.41 -2.34 2.73
C ILE A 84 -10.87 -2.82 2.87
N PHE A 85 -11.18 -3.62 3.89
CA PHE A 85 -12.57 -4.05 4.13
C PHE A 85 -13.41 -2.96 4.78
N PHE A 86 -12.89 -2.36 5.85
CA PHE A 86 -13.70 -1.60 6.80
C PHE A 86 -13.89 -0.13 6.38
N TYR A 87 -12.89 0.47 5.74
CA TYR A 87 -12.80 1.93 5.55
C TYR A 87 -12.73 2.38 4.08
N GLU A 88 -12.80 1.47 3.12
CA GLU A 88 -12.75 1.80 1.69
C GLU A 88 -14.11 1.73 1.01
N ALA A 89 -15.18 1.88 1.79
CA ALA A 89 -16.56 2.02 1.33
C ALA A 89 -17.03 0.88 0.39
N GLY A 90 -16.50 -0.33 0.58
CA GLY A 90 -16.81 -1.48 -0.27
C GLY A 90 -16.23 -1.36 -1.70
N GLY A 91 -15.18 -0.55 -1.89
CA GLY A 91 -14.58 -0.25 -3.18
C GLY A 91 -14.27 -1.49 -4.02
N MET A 92 -13.75 -2.56 -3.41
CA MET A 92 -13.42 -3.79 -4.15
C MET A 92 -14.63 -4.45 -4.82
N ALA A 93 -15.81 -4.37 -4.19
CA ALA A 93 -17.04 -4.91 -4.75
C ALA A 93 -17.59 -3.98 -5.84
N VAL A 94 -17.58 -2.67 -5.60
CA VAL A 94 -18.16 -1.67 -6.50
C VAL A 94 -17.32 -1.46 -7.75
N LEU A 95 -16.00 -1.33 -7.61
CA LEU A 95 -15.08 -0.96 -8.68
C LEU A 95 -14.56 -2.19 -9.45
N SER A 96 -14.30 -3.27 -8.74
CA SER A 96 -13.61 -4.45 -9.29
C SER A 96 -14.50 -5.69 -9.39
N GLY A 97 -15.70 -5.67 -8.82
CA GLY A 97 -16.61 -6.83 -8.81
C GLY A 97 -16.03 -8.03 -8.06
N LEU A 98 -15.29 -7.77 -6.98
CA LEU A 98 -14.62 -8.77 -6.16
C LEU A 98 -15.47 -9.15 -4.95
N MET A 99 -15.36 -10.40 -4.53
CA MET A 99 -15.94 -10.88 -3.28
C MET A 99 -14.90 -10.80 -2.16
N PRO A 100 -15.13 -10.01 -1.10
CA PRO A 100 -14.29 -10.12 0.10
C PRO A 100 -14.61 -11.43 0.84
N PHE A 101 -13.58 -12.07 1.36
CA PHE A 101 -13.68 -13.12 2.39
C PHE A 101 -12.96 -12.62 3.66
N PRO A 102 -13.69 -11.95 4.56
CA PRO A 102 -13.11 -11.40 5.77
C PRO A 102 -12.82 -12.50 6.79
N ILE A 103 -11.58 -12.55 7.28
CA ILE A 103 -11.10 -13.53 8.24
C ILE A 103 -10.83 -12.79 9.56
N ARG A 104 -11.54 -13.17 10.61
CA ARG A 104 -11.34 -12.58 11.94
C ARG A 104 -10.08 -13.18 12.57
N THR A 105 -9.18 -12.32 13.02
CA THR A 105 -8.03 -12.71 13.84
C THR A 105 -8.07 -11.99 15.19
N GLU A 106 -7.35 -12.52 16.18
CA GLU A 106 -7.30 -11.90 17.52
C GLU A 106 -6.44 -10.63 17.55
N ASP A 107 -5.42 -10.56 16.69
CA ASP A 107 -4.40 -9.51 16.72
C ASP A 107 -4.17 -8.80 15.38
N GLY A 108 -4.95 -9.09 14.35
CA GLY A 108 -4.82 -8.47 13.03
C GLY A 108 -3.82 -9.15 12.10
N ILE A 109 -3.18 -10.23 12.55
CA ILE A 109 -2.17 -10.95 11.78
C ILE A 109 -2.79 -12.21 11.18
N LEU A 110 -2.94 -12.22 9.85
CA LEU A 110 -3.33 -13.42 9.12
C LEU A 110 -2.20 -14.45 9.12
N ARG A 111 -2.53 -15.67 9.54
CA ARG A 111 -1.60 -16.81 9.59
C ARG A 111 -1.98 -17.86 8.55
N PRO A 112 -1.06 -18.76 8.17
CA PRO A 112 -1.35 -19.86 7.25
C PRO A 112 -2.57 -20.69 7.65
N THR A 113 -2.77 -20.97 8.94
CA THR A 113 -3.92 -21.72 9.45
C THR A 113 -5.26 -21.00 9.23
N ASP A 114 -5.25 -19.68 9.19
CA ASP A 114 -6.44 -18.87 8.95
C ASP A 114 -6.80 -18.92 7.46
N LEU A 115 -5.80 -18.83 6.59
CA LEU A 115 -5.95 -18.94 5.14
C LEU A 115 -6.39 -20.35 4.72
N GLU A 116 -5.81 -21.40 5.30
CA GLU A 116 -6.17 -22.79 5.02
C GLU A 116 -7.65 -23.06 5.25
N ARG A 117 -8.23 -22.49 6.32
CA ARG A 117 -9.66 -22.61 6.63
C ARG A 117 -10.56 -21.80 5.69
N ALA A 118 -10.01 -20.76 5.07
CA ALA A 118 -10.73 -19.87 4.16
C ALA A 118 -10.72 -20.35 2.71
N LEU A 119 -9.71 -21.15 2.32
CA LEU A 119 -9.57 -21.65 0.97
C LEU A 119 -10.75 -22.53 0.56
N ARG A 120 -11.32 -22.22 -0.60
CA ARG A 120 -12.40 -23.00 -1.20
C ARG A 120 -11.84 -23.99 -2.22
N PRO A 121 -12.46 -25.18 -2.36
CA PRO A 121 -12.12 -26.09 -3.44
C PRO A 121 -12.49 -25.47 -4.80
N SER A 122 -11.84 -25.94 -5.87
CA SER A 122 -12.24 -25.57 -7.23
C SER A 122 -13.57 -26.23 -7.57
N ASP A 123 -14.64 -25.44 -7.56
CA ASP A 123 -16.00 -25.87 -7.86
C ASP A 123 -16.81 -24.70 -8.41
N ILE A 124 -17.77 -24.99 -9.30
CA ILE A 124 -18.56 -23.96 -10.01
C ILE A 124 -19.42 -23.09 -9.08
N HIS A 125 -19.71 -23.54 -7.87
CA HIS A 125 -20.50 -22.78 -6.90
C HIS A 125 -19.70 -21.68 -6.18
N PHE A 126 -18.37 -21.75 -6.22
CA PHE A 126 -17.49 -20.90 -5.42
C PHE A 126 -16.74 -19.87 -6.27
N PRO A 127 -16.51 -18.65 -5.73
CA PRO A 127 -15.57 -17.72 -6.34
C PRO A 127 -14.15 -18.28 -6.25
N LYS A 128 -13.25 -17.80 -7.10
CA LYS A 128 -11.85 -18.24 -7.12
C LYS A 128 -11.01 -17.34 -6.18
N PRO A 129 -10.42 -17.87 -5.10
CA PRO A 129 -9.42 -17.12 -4.34
C PRO A 129 -8.23 -16.78 -5.25
N SER A 130 -7.84 -15.51 -5.32
CA SER A 130 -6.68 -15.09 -6.12
C SER A 130 -5.72 -14.14 -5.41
N LEU A 131 -6.18 -13.49 -4.33
CA LEU A 131 -5.39 -12.48 -3.62
C LEU A 131 -5.58 -12.58 -2.11
N VAL A 132 -4.48 -12.50 -1.38
CA VAL A 132 -4.45 -12.24 0.06
C VAL A 132 -4.03 -10.79 0.28
N CYS A 133 -4.79 -10.03 1.07
CA CYS A 133 -4.39 -8.70 1.52
C CYS A 133 -3.99 -8.73 3.00
N LEU A 134 -2.77 -8.29 3.28
CA LEU A 134 -2.24 -8.07 4.63
C LEU A 134 -2.29 -6.57 4.97
N GLU A 135 -2.23 -6.23 6.26
CA GLU A 135 -2.08 -4.83 6.71
C GLU A 135 -0.95 -4.75 7.75
N ASN A 136 0.03 -3.87 7.55
CA ASN A 136 1.12 -3.67 8.51
C ASN A 136 1.63 -2.22 8.54
N THR A 137 1.51 -1.49 9.65
CA THR A 137 0.87 -1.89 10.92
C THR A 137 -0.65 -1.98 10.81
N HIS A 138 -1.29 -2.85 11.60
CA HIS A 138 -2.73 -3.00 11.60
C HIS A 138 -3.46 -1.94 12.44
N ASN A 139 -4.23 -1.07 11.79
CA ASN A 139 -4.81 0.13 12.38
C ASN A 139 -5.86 -0.18 13.46
N ARG A 140 -6.82 -1.07 13.17
CA ARG A 140 -7.90 -1.41 14.11
C ARG A 140 -7.47 -2.33 15.26
N HIS A 141 -6.23 -2.84 15.19
CA HIS A 141 -5.57 -3.60 16.26
C HIS A 141 -4.50 -2.76 16.96
N GLY A 142 -4.69 -1.43 17.01
CA GLY A 142 -3.85 -0.51 17.78
C GLY A 142 -2.44 -0.31 17.24
N GLY A 143 -2.25 -0.43 15.92
CA GLY A 143 -0.92 -0.32 15.30
C GLY A 143 -0.08 -1.58 15.47
N ARG A 144 -0.72 -2.76 15.62
CA ARG A 144 -0.02 -4.05 15.72
C ARG A 144 0.93 -4.25 14.55
N VAL A 145 2.14 -4.69 14.88
CA VAL A 145 3.22 -4.97 13.93
C VAL A 145 3.33 -6.47 13.64
N ALA A 146 3.22 -6.87 12.38
CA ALA A 146 3.62 -8.21 11.95
C ALA A 146 5.11 -8.26 11.64
N GLY A 147 5.82 -9.26 12.19
CA GLY A 147 7.25 -9.46 11.97
C GLY A 147 7.59 -10.04 10.60
N VAL A 148 8.87 -9.97 10.21
CA VAL A 148 9.38 -10.50 8.93
C VAL A 148 9.02 -11.98 8.74
N GLU A 149 9.26 -12.81 9.76
CA GLU A 149 8.98 -14.24 9.71
C GLU A 149 7.48 -14.56 9.63
N GLU A 150 6.62 -13.72 10.24
CA GLU A 150 5.17 -13.89 10.18
C GLU A 150 4.65 -13.60 8.77
N ILE A 151 5.07 -12.47 8.18
CA ILE A 151 4.74 -12.10 6.80
C ILE A 151 5.24 -13.18 5.84
N LYS A 152 6.49 -13.63 5.99
CA LYS A 152 7.07 -14.65 5.14
C LYS A 152 6.26 -15.94 5.14
N LYS A 153 5.90 -16.47 6.32
CA LYS A 153 5.11 -17.71 6.42
C LYS A 153 3.76 -17.58 5.71
N THR A 154 3.10 -16.44 5.85
CA THR A 154 1.83 -16.18 5.19
C THR A 154 2.00 -16.05 3.67
N CYS A 155 3.09 -15.42 3.19
CA CYS A 155 3.41 -15.34 1.77
C CYS A 155 3.73 -16.71 1.16
N ASP A 156 4.59 -17.49 1.82
CA ASP A 156 4.97 -18.84 1.38
C ASP A 156 3.72 -19.73 1.23
N PHE A 157 2.78 -19.66 2.19
CA PHE A 157 1.51 -20.37 2.11
C PHE A 157 0.65 -19.88 0.94
N ALA A 158 0.47 -18.57 0.78
CA ALA A 158 -0.34 -17.98 -0.28
C ALA A 158 0.20 -18.37 -1.67
N HIS A 159 1.50 -18.24 -1.87
CA HIS A 159 2.18 -18.58 -3.13
C HIS A 159 2.11 -20.08 -3.44
N ALA A 160 2.24 -20.96 -2.44
CA ALA A 160 2.07 -22.40 -2.62
C ALA A 160 0.67 -22.79 -3.12
N HIS A 161 -0.33 -21.95 -2.87
CA HIS A 161 -1.72 -22.12 -3.34
C HIS A 161 -2.05 -21.26 -4.57
N GLY A 162 -1.05 -20.66 -5.21
CA GLY A 162 -1.22 -19.86 -6.42
C GLY A 162 -1.91 -18.51 -6.20
N LEU A 163 -1.96 -18.02 -4.96
CA LEU A 163 -2.49 -16.70 -4.62
C LEU A 163 -1.37 -15.66 -4.72
N LYS A 164 -1.75 -14.41 -4.98
CA LYS A 164 -0.87 -13.25 -4.83
C LYS A 164 -1.02 -12.64 -3.43
N VAL A 165 -0.05 -11.84 -3.01
CA VAL A 165 -0.08 -11.12 -1.73
C VAL A 165 0.12 -9.63 -1.95
N HIS A 166 -0.87 -8.84 -1.52
CA HIS A 166 -0.79 -7.39 -1.42
C HIS A 166 -0.67 -6.96 0.04
N LEU A 167 0.22 -6.02 0.33
CA LEU A 167 0.36 -5.44 1.66
C LEU A 167 -0.16 -4.00 1.66
N ASP A 168 -1.22 -3.74 2.44
CA ASP A 168 -1.53 -2.41 2.92
C ASP A 168 -0.49 -2.02 3.98
N GLY A 169 0.57 -1.39 3.49
CA GLY A 169 1.68 -0.86 4.26
C GLY A 169 1.51 0.63 4.56
N ALA A 170 0.28 1.12 4.74
CA ALA A 170 0.01 2.53 5.04
C ALA A 170 0.94 3.12 6.12
N ARG A 171 1.39 2.29 7.07
CA ARG A 171 2.34 2.64 8.15
C ARG A 171 3.51 1.66 8.23
N ILE A 172 3.98 1.15 7.09
CA ILE A 172 5.03 0.13 7.05
C ILE A 172 6.36 0.63 7.64
N PHE A 173 6.64 1.93 7.55
CA PHE A 173 7.83 2.52 8.16
C PHE A 173 7.76 2.52 9.69
N ASN A 174 6.58 2.70 10.30
CA ASN A 174 6.42 2.53 11.75
C ASN A 174 6.72 1.09 12.17
N ALA A 175 6.28 0.10 11.39
CA ALA A 175 6.61 -1.32 11.63
C ALA A 175 8.13 -1.58 11.53
N ALA A 176 8.78 -1.04 10.49
CA ALA A 176 10.22 -1.17 10.29
C ALA A 176 11.02 -0.58 11.47
N VAL A 177 10.65 0.63 11.90
CA VAL A 177 11.26 1.32 13.05
C VAL A 177 11.03 0.55 14.35
N ALA A 178 9.79 0.11 14.62
CA ALA A 178 9.46 -0.64 15.83
C ALA A 178 10.22 -1.98 15.95
N LEU A 179 10.52 -2.63 14.81
CA LEU A 179 11.26 -3.87 14.77
C LEU A 179 12.78 -3.68 14.66
N GLY A 180 13.25 -2.46 14.40
CA GLY A 180 14.67 -2.19 14.12
C GLY A 180 15.18 -2.88 12.85
N VAL A 181 14.33 -3.02 11.82
CA VAL A 181 14.67 -3.70 10.56
C VAL A 181 14.57 -2.76 9.37
N ASN A 182 15.30 -3.09 8.30
CA ASN A 182 15.11 -2.40 7.02
C ASN A 182 13.73 -2.76 6.43
N VAL A 183 12.97 -1.77 5.97
CA VAL A 183 11.61 -1.94 5.41
C VAL A 183 11.56 -2.97 4.27
N LYS A 184 12.64 -3.09 3.47
CA LYS A 184 12.77 -4.12 2.42
C LYS A 184 12.54 -5.53 2.95
N SER A 185 12.94 -5.80 4.19
CA SER A 185 12.79 -7.12 4.82
C SER A 185 11.32 -7.46 5.08
N LEU A 186 10.49 -6.46 5.40
CA LEU A 186 9.06 -6.65 5.67
C LEU A 186 8.25 -6.85 4.38
N VAL A 187 8.71 -6.29 3.27
CA VAL A 187 7.98 -6.31 1.99
C VAL A 187 8.61 -7.23 0.96
N LYS A 188 9.69 -7.93 1.30
CA LYS A 188 10.46 -8.76 0.36
C LYS A 188 9.57 -9.79 -0.33
N ASP A 189 8.81 -10.54 0.46
CA ASP A 189 8.05 -11.71 0.00
C ASP A 189 6.63 -11.36 -0.51
N VAL A 190 6.16 -10.10 -0.38
CA VAL A 190 4.85 -9.70 -0.93
C VAL A 190 4.96 -9.34 -2.42
N ASP A 191 3.90 -9.58 -3.20
CA ASP A 191 3.88 -9.26 -4.64
C ASP A 191 3.75 -7.75 -4.88
N SER A 192 2.98 -7.04 -4.05
CA SER A 192 2.94 -5.58 -4.07
C SER A 192 2.68 -4.98 -2.69
N VAL A 193 3.11 -3.73 -2.51
CA VAL A 193 2.92 -2.97 -1.26
C VAL A 193 2.43 -1.56 -1.57
N MET A 194 1.36 -1.14 -0.90
CA MET A 194 0.96 0.26 -0.82
C MET A 194 1.53 0.87 0.45
N PHE A 195 2.05 2.11 0.42
CA PHE A 195 2.40 2.83 1.63
C PHE A 195 2.05 4.31 1.55
N CYS A 196 1.67 4.92 2.67
CA CYS A 196 1.27 6.32 2.70
C CYS A 196 2.45 7.27 2.92
N LEU A 197 2.45 8.38 2.18
CA LEU A 197 3.34 9.52 2.44
C LEU A 197 2.66 10.55 3.37
N SER A 198 1.33 10.58 3.38
CA SER A 198 0.52 11.61 4.04
C SER A 198 0.02 11.25 5.45
N LYS A 199 0.87 10.58 6.22
CA LYS A 199 0.64 10.18 7.62
C LYS A 199 1.86 10.59 8.45
N GLY A 200 2.47 9.70 9.23
CA GLY A 200 3.70 9.98 9.99
C GLY A 200 4.88 10.52 9.16
N LEU A 201 4.87 10.32 7.83
CA LEU A 201 5.87 10.89 6.92
C LEU A 201 5.58 12.34 6.46
N CYS A 202 4.47 12.94 6.90
CA CYS A 202 4.14 14.37 6.80
C CYS A 202 3.93 14.99 5.41
N ALA A 203 4.00 14.22 4.32
CA ALA A 203 3.65 14.78 3.00
C ALA A 203 2.18 15.22 2.99
N PRO A 204 1.80 16.29 2.26
CA PRO A 204 0.43 16.79 2.32
C PRO A 204 -0.58 15.85 1.66
N VAL A 205 -0.16 15.12 0.62
CA VAL A 205 -1.02 14.24 -0.18
C VAL A 205 -0.20 13.05 -0.65
N GLY A 206 -0.88 11.92 -0.79
CA GLY A 206 -0.44 10.84 -1.66
C GLY A 206 0.08 9.60 -0.95
N SER A 207 0.20 8.57 -1.74
CA SER A 207 0.71 7.25 -1.36
C SER A 207 1.46 6.67 -2.54
N MET A 208 2.23 5.62 -2.29
CA MET A 208 2.97 4.90 -3.31
C MET A 208 2.45 3.47 -3.37
N LEU A 209 2.44 2.91 -4.57
CA LEU A 209 2.25 1.48 -4.81
C LEU A 209 3.52 0.94 -5.47
N ALA A 210 4.11 -0.13 -4.94
CA ALA A 210 5.33 -0.73 -5.47
C ALA A 210 5.15 -2.24 -5.70
N GLY A 211 5.80 -2.78 -6.75
CA GLY A 211 5.69 -4.18 -7.15
C GLY A 211 6.58 -4.51 -8.35
N THR A 212 6.25 -5.58 -9.09
CA THR A 212 6.92 -5.87 -10.36
C THR A 212 6.57 -4.83 -11.42
N ARG A 213 7.40 -4.71 -12.45
CA ARG A 213 7.18 -3.74 -13.54
C ARG A 213 5.84 -3.96 -14.25
N ASP A 214 5.51 -5.21 -14.58
CA ASP A 214 4.27 -5.58 -15.27
C ASP A 214 3.04 -5.25 -14.41
N PHE A 215 3.11 -5.51 -13.10
CA PHE A 215 2.03 -5.15 -12.17
C PHE A 215 1.82 -3.64 -12.11
N ILE A 216 2.91 -2.86 -12.05
CA ILE A 216 2.83 -1.40 -11.99
C ILE A 216 2.31 -0.80 -13.30
N GLU A 217 2.63 -1.40 -14.45
CA GLU A 217 2.07 -0.98 -15.74
C GLU A 217 0.55 -1.14 -15.77
N GLU A 218 0.03 -2.29 -15.32
CA GLU A 218 -1.42 -2.50 -15.22
C GLU A 218 -2.05 -1.59 -14.16
N ALA A 219 -1.42 -1.43 -12.99
CA ALA A 219 -1.89 -0.52 -11.94
C ALA A 219 -1.96 0.94 -12.43
N ARG A 220 -1.05 1.36 -13.32
CA ARG A 220 -1.08 2.71 -13.94
C ARG A 220 -2.29 2.87 -14.85
N ARG A 221 -2.70 1.82 -15.57
CA ARG A 221 -3.95 1.80 -16.36
C ARG A 221 -5.18 1.89 -15.44
N CYS A 222 -5.20 1.14 -14.34
CA CYS A 222 -6.26 1.22 -13.33
C CYS A 222 -6.33 2.62 -12.70
N ARG A 223 -5.19 3.22 -12.35
CA ARG A 223 -5.10 4.61 -11.84
C ARG A 223 -5.70 5.60 -12.85
N LYS A 224 -5.47 5.40 -14.14
CA LYS A 224 -6.06 6.26 -15.18
C LYS A 224 -7.58 6.14 -15.22
N LEU A 225 -8.12 4.92 -15.10
CA LEU A 225 -9.56 4.66 -15.06
C LEU A 225 -10.23 5.32 -13.84
N LEU A 226 -9.61 5.23 -12.66
CA LEU A 226 -10.13 5.83 -11.42
C LEU A 226 -9.91 7.35 -11.32
N GLY A 227 -9.38 8.00 -12.37
CA GLY A 227 -9.16 9.45 -12.38
C GLY A 227 -7.92 9.91 -11.60
N GLY A 228 -7.03 9.00 -11.20
CA GLY A 228 -5.79 9.33 -10.48
C GLY A 228 -4.63 9.79 -11.36
N GLY A 229 -4.79 9.76 -12.68
CA GLY A 229 -3.78 10.26 -13.64
C GLY A 229 -3.76 11.78 -13.68
N MET A 230 -3.01 12.39 -12.76
CA MET A 230 -2.81 13.84 -12.61
C MET A 230 -1.84 14.40 -13.67
N ARG A 231 -1.70 15.73 -13.74
CA ARG A 231 -0.77 16.43 -14.66
C ARG A 231 0.55 16.73 -13.96
N GLN A 232 0.80 17.99 -13.60
CA GLN A 232 1.97 18.48 -12.88
C GLN A 232 1.93 18.08 -11.39
N ALA A 233 1.86 16.78 -11.13
CA ALA A 233 1.84 16.22 -9.79
C ALA A 233 3.19 16.29 -9.08
N GLY A 234 4.26 16.71 -9.78
CA GLY A 234 5.59 16.90 -9.25
C GLY A 234 5.65 17.83 -8.04
N VAL A 235 4.73 18.81 -7.96
CA VAL A 235 4.55 19.64 -6.75
C VAL A 235 4.29 18.76 -5.52
N LEU A 236 3.41 17.77 -5.62
CA LEU A 236 3.13 16.85 -4.51
C LEU A 236 4.25 15.84 -4.32
N ALA A 237 4.82 15.35 -5.42
CA ALA A 237 5.90 14.37 -5.39
C ALA A 237 7.16 14.90 -4.68
N ALA A 238 7.49 16.18 -4.85
CA ALA A 238 8.63 16.81 -4.18
C ALA A 238 8.54 16.72 -2.64
N ALA A 239 7.34 16.91 -2.06
CA ALA A 239 7.14 16.66 -0.63
C ALA A 239 7.29 15.18 -0.27
N GLY A 240 6.85 14.27 -1.13
CA GLY A 240 7.05 12.82 -0.99
C GLY A 240 8.52 12.40 -0.99
N ILE A 241 9.36 13.06 -1.79
CA ILE A 241 10.81 12.81 -1.83
C ILE A 241 11.45 13.22 -0.50
N VAL A 242 11.11 14.41 0.01
CA VAL A 242 11.59 14.86 1.34
C VAL A 242 11.10 13.90 2.41
N ALA A 243 9.83 13.51 2.38
CA ALA A 243 9.24 12.54 3.31
C ALA A 243 10.05 11.24 3.41
N LEU A 244 10.37 10.62 2.28
CA LEU A 244 11.15 9.37 2.24
C LEU A 244 12.60 9.54 2.68
N LYS A 245 13.21 10.71 2.44
CA LYS A 245 14.61 10.96 2.77
C LYS A 245 14.85 11.37 4.21
N THR A 246 13.90 12.04 4.85
CA THR A 246 14.17 12.71 6.14
C THR A 246 13.18 12.37 7.25
N MET A 247 12.02 11.78 6.95
CA MET A 247 10.95 11.61 7.94
C MET A 247 10.83 10.21 8.52
N VAL A 248 11.59 9.22 8.03
CA VAL A 248 11.50 7.83 8.52
C VAL A 248 12.12 7.69 9.92
N ASP A 249 13.35 8.17 10.14
CA ASP A 249 14.07 7.94 11.40
C ASP A 249 13.38 8.58 12.61
N ARG A 250 12.77 9.76 12.40
CA ARG A 250 12.02 10.48 13.45
C ARG A 250 10.75 9.76 13.91
N LEU A 251 10.27 8.74 13.21
CA LEU A 251 9.12 7.94 13.65
C LEU A 251 9.41 7.20 14.96
N ALA A 252 10.69 7.06 15.36
CA ALA A 252 11.05 6.51 16.66
C ALA A 252 10.72 7.46 17.84
N GLU A 253 10.46 8.74 17.55
CA GLU A 253 10.08 9.77 18.53
C GLU A 253 8.55 9.97 18.61
N ASP A 254 7.78 9.35 17.71
CA ASP A 254 6.33 9.46 17.59
C ASP A 254 5.54 8.47 18.47
#